data_AF-A0A346II09-F1
#
_entry.id   AF-A0A346II09-F1
#
_cell.length_a   1.000
_cell.length_b   1.000
_cell.length_c   1.000
_cell.angle_alpha   90.00
_cell.angle_beta   90.00
_cell.angle_gamma   90.00
#
_symmetry.space_group_name_H-M   'P 1'
#
loop_
_entity.id
_entity.type
_entity.pdbx_description
1 polymer ?
#
loop_
_entity_poly.entity_id
_entity_poly.type
_entity_poly.pdbx_seq_one_letter_code
_entity_poly.pdbx_strand_id
1 'polypeptide(L)'
;MLWLLVGLLAIVIILIYSYGTRTFSYWTKRGVKHDAPIPYFGTAKRQFLQQIAFADIYHEMYQKYPSERFVGYYLMTTPVLILRDPQLVKHVLVSDFNHFSSRNVFPMDDHPEPLLKNLFTSEGDLWKLLRQRMTPAFTTGKLKAMFPLIVAR
;
A
#
# COMPACT_ATOMS: atom_id res chain seq x y z
N MET A 1 33.13 -10.32 -33.15
CA MET A 1 32.24 -9.24 -32.67
C MET A 1 30.84 -9.73 -32.33
N LEU A 2 30.13 -10.43 -33.23
CA LEU A 2 28.73 -10.88 -33.00
C LEU A 2 28.53 -11.66 -31.68
N TRP A 3 29.37 -12.65 -31.40
CA TRP A 3 29.29 -13.45 -30.17
C TRP A 3 29.50 -12.64 -28.88
N LEU A 4 30.34 -11.61 -28.92
CA LEU A 4 30.56 -10.71 -27.78
C LEU A 4 29.31 -9.85 -27.53
N LEU A 5 28.65 -9.37 -28.60
CA LEU A 5 27.40 -8.62 -28.49
C LEU A 5 26.25 -9.49 -27.96
N VAL A 6 26.15 -10.75 -28.41
CA VAL A 6 25.16 -11.71 -27.91
C VAL A 6 25.40 -12.02 -26.43
N GLY A 7 26.66 -12.23 -26.04
CA GLY A 7 27.03 -12.45 -24.64
C GLY A 7 26.69 -11.26 -23.74
N LEU A 8 27.01 -10.03 -24.18
CA LEU A 8 26.66 -8.81 -23.47
C LEU A 8 25.14 -8.65 -23.31
N LEU A 9 24.37 -8.89 -24.38
CA LEU A 9 22.91 -8.80 -24.36
C LEU A 9 22.32 -9.81 -23.37
N ALA A 10 22.81 -11.05 -23.35
CA ALA A 10 22.37 -12.07 -22.40
C ALA A 10 22.64 -11.65 -20.96
N ILE A 11 23.82 -11.10 -20.65
CA ILE A 11 24.17 -10.59 -19.32
C ILE A 11 23.20 -9.46 -18.92
N VAL A 12 22.94 -8.51 -19.81
CA VAL A 12 22.01 -7.40 -19.56
C VAL A 12 20.60 -7.93 -19.27
N ILE A 13 20.09 -8.90 -20.03
CA ILE A 13 18.77 -9.51 -19.80
C ILE A 13 18.71 -10.22 -18.45
N ILE A 14 19.76 -10.96 -18.07
CA ILE A 14 19.84 -11.64 -16.77
C ILE A 14 19.85 -10.63 -15.62
N LEU A 15 20.62 -9.54 -15.75
CA LEU A 15 20.69 -8.48 -14.74
C LEU A 15 19.33 -7.79 -14.57
N ILE A 16 18.68 -7.45 -15.69
CA ILE A 16 17.32 -6.89 -15.72
C ILE A 16 16.35 -7.83 -15.00
N TYR A 17 16.29 -9.10 -15.42
CA TYR A 17 15.40 -10.09 -14.81
C TYR A 17 15.65 -10.28 -13.30
N SER A 18 16.92 -10.42 -12.90
CA SER A 18 17.31 -10.59 -11.50
C SER A 18 16.91 -9.37 -10.65
N TYR A 19 17.16 -8.17 -11.15
CA TYR A 19 16.76 -6.94 -10.48
C TYR A 19 15.25 -6.84 -10.28
N GLY A 20 14.47 -7.16 -11.33
CA GLY A 20 13.01 -7.11 -11.30
C GLY A 20 12.33 -8.19 -10.44
N THR A 21 13.05 -9.25 -10.07
CA THR A 21 12.50 -10.41 -9.33
C THR A 21 13.14 -10.62 -7.95
N ARG A 22 14.12 -9.79 -7.57
CA ARG A 22 14.92 -9.94 -6.33
C ARG A 22 14.10 -10.11 -5.03
N THR A 23 12.90 -9.55 -4.97
CA THR A 23 12.04 -9.57 -3.77
C THR A 23 11.00 -10.69 -3.78
N PHE A 24 10.82 -11.41 -4.88
CA PHE A 24 9.72 -12.36 -5.07
C PHE A 24 9.84 -13.66 -4.26
N SER A 25 10.97 -13.87 -3.58
CA SER A 25 11.12 -14.95 -2.59
C SER A 25 10.68 -14.55 -1.17
N TYR A 26 10.32 -13.29 -0.95
CA TYR A 26 10.05 -12.75 0.40
C TYR A 26 8.95 -13.50 1.17
N TRP A 27 7.80 -13.74 0.52
CA TRP A 27 6.66 -14.42 1.15
C TRP A 27 6.85 -15.92 1.23
N THR A 28 7.40 -16.55 0.19
CA THR A 28 7.74 -17.98 0.20
C THR A 28 8.67 -18.34 1.35
N LYS A 29 9.73 -17.55 1.56
CA LYS A 29 10.69 -17.76 2.67
C LYS A 29 10.06 -17.63 4.06
N ARG A 30 8.91 -16.97 4.17
CA ARG A 30 8.17 -16.75 5.43
C ARG A 30 6.95 -17.67 5.57
N GLY A 31 6.72 -18.58 4.62
CA GLY A 31 5.57 -19.47 4.63
C GLY A 31 4.22 -18.75 4.46
N VAL A 32 4.21 -17.55 3.88
CA VAL A 32 2.98 -16.77 3.67
C VAL A 32 2.38 -17.10 2.31
N LYS A 33 1.10 -17.47 2.28
CA LYS A 33 0.38 -17.74 1.03
C LYS A 33 0.25 -16.46 0.20
N HIS A 34 0.50 -16.56 -1.10
CA HIS A 34 0.45 -15.46 -2.05
C HIS A 34 0.33 -16.01 -3.48
N ASP A 35 -0.14 -15.16 -4.39
CA ASP A 35 -0.14 -15.48 -5.82
C ASP A 35 1.28 -15.38 -6.40
N ALA A 36 1.58 -16.22 -7.40
CA ALA A 36 2.88 -16.18 -8.07
C ALA A 36 3.10 -14.81 -8.73
N PRO A 37 4.19 -14.09 -8.41
CA PRO A 37 4.45 -12.77 -8.96
C PRO A 37 4.97 -12.84 -10.40
N ILE A 38 4.57 -11.87 -11.21
CA ILE A 38 5.06 -11.66 -12.58
C ILE A 38 6.25 -10.68 -12.52
N PRO A 39 7.35 -10.90 -13.27
CA PRO A 39 8.49 -9.98 -13.32
C PRO A 39 8.06 -8.52 -13.45
N TYR A 40 8.65 -7.65 -12.61
CA TYR A 40 8.33 -6.22 -12.45
C TYR A 40 6.94 -5.85 -11.93
N PHE A 41 5.90 -6.61 -12.29
CA PHE A 41 4.52 -6.31 -11.90
C PHE A 41 4.10 -6.90 -10.56
N GLY A 42 4.83 -7.91 -10.08
CA GLY A 42 4.41 -8.67 -8.92
C GLY A 42 3.06 -9.32 -9.19
N THR A 43 2.15 -9.22 -8.22
CA THR A 43 0.76 -9.64 -8.36
C THR A 43 -0.15 -8.47 -8.79
N ALA A 44 0.41 -7.27 -8.97
CA ALA A 44 -0.31 -6.03 -9.20
C ALA A 44 -0.43 -5.58 -10.66
N LYS A 45 -0.25 -6.50 -11.62
CA LYS A 45 -0.36 -6.19 -13.04
C LYS A 45 -1.69 -5.52 -13.40
N ARG A 46 -2.81 -6.00 -12.85
CA ARG A 46 -4.15 -5.46 -13.13
C ARG A 46 -4.32 -4.05 -12.54
N GLN A 47 -3.83 -3.76 -11.34
CA GLN A 47 -3.84 -2.38 -10.83
C GLN A 47 -2.95 -1.45 -11.65
N PHE A 48 -1.76 -1.92 -12.05
CA PHE A 48 -0.85 -1.10 -12.85
C PHE A 48 -1.45 -0.73 -14.21
N LEU A 49 -2.12 -1.68 -14.86
CA LEU A 49 -2.84 -1.46 -16.11
C LEU A 49 -4.20 -0.77 -15.92
N GLN A 50 -4.54 -0.35 -14.68
CA GLN A 50 -5.80 0.30 -14.33
C GLN A 50 -7.05 -0.51 -14.73
N GLN A 51 -6.93 -1.84 -14.77
CA GLN A 51 -8.01 -2.76 -15.14
C GLN A 51 -8.92 -3.11 -13.96
N ILE A 52 -8.54 -2.72 -12.74
CA ILE A 52 -9.28 -2.97 -11.51
C ILE A 52 -8.93 -1.89 -10.47
N ALA A 53 -9.90 -1.51 -9.64
CA ALA A 53 -9.64 -0.58 -8.55
C ALA A 53 -8.85 -1.27 -7.41
N PHE A 54 -8.11 -0.48 -6.65
CA PHE A 54 -7.37 -1.00 -5.49
C PHE A 54 -8.27 -1.72 -4.48
N ALA A 55 -9.46 -1.15 -4.21
CA ALA A 55 -10.43 -1.73 -3.28
C ALA A 55 -10.90 -3.13 -3.71
N ASP A 56 -11.17 -3.32 -5.00
CA ASP A 56 -11.67 -4.58 -5.54
C ASP A 56 -10.63 -5.69 -5.46
N ILE A 57 -9.34 -5.37 -5.60
CA ILE A 57 -8.27 -6.38 -5.40
C ILE A 57 -8.24 -6.86 -3.96
N TYR A 58 -8.40 -5.97 -2.98
CA TYR A 58 -8.47 -6.40 -1.58
C TYR A 58 -9.67 -7.30 -1.33
N HIS A 59 -10.80 -7.03 -1.97
CA HIS A 59 -11.98 -7.88 -1.92
C HIS A 59 -11.73 -9.25 -2.58
N GLU A 60 -11.14 -9.30 -3.78
CA GLU A 60 -10.79 -10.56 -4.47
C GLU A 60 -9.84 -11.41 -3.61
N MET A 61 -8.80 -10.80 -3.01
CA MET A 61 -7.87 -11.50 -2.11
C MET A 61 -8.57 -11.98 -0.82
N TYR A 62 -9.52 -11.20 -0.31
CA TYR A 62 -10.37 -11.58 0.82
C TYR A 62 -11.33 -12.73 0.47
N GLN A 63 -11.74 -12.92 -0.78
CA GLN A 63 -12.55 -14.08 -1.15
C GLN A 63 -11.70 -15.31 -1.46
N LYS A 64 -10.53 -15.11 -2.10
CA LYS A 64 -9.66 -16.18 -2.60
C LYS A 64 -9.00 -17.05 -1.51
N TYR A 65 -8.73 -16.47 -0.34
CA TYR A 65 -7.96 -17.12 0.74
C TYR A 65 -8.76 -17.29 2.04
N PRO A 66 -9.96 -17.92 2.02
CA PRO A 66 -10.92 -17.87 3.15
C PRO A 66 -10.37 -18.40 4.48
N SER A 67 -9.42 -19.34 4.44
CA SER A 67 -8.78 -19.92 5.61
C SER A 67 -7.62 -19.10 6.19
N GLU A 68 -7.14 -18.09 5.47
CA GLU A 68 -5.94 -17.35 5.86
C GLU A 68 -6.27 -16.09 6.65
N ARG A 69 -5.52 -15.86 7.72
CA ARG A 69 -5.61 -14.64 8.54
C ARG A 69 -4.99 -13.42 7.84
N PHE A 70 -4.04 -13.67 6.94
CA PHE A 70 -3.35 -12.68 6.12
C PHE A 70 -2.81 -13.32 4.84
N VAL A 71 -2.57 -12.52 3.82
CA VAL A 71 -2.12 -12.97 2.50
C VAL A 71 -0.99 -12.08 2.02
N GLY A 72 0.06 -12.68 1.48
CA GLY A 72 1.16 -11.96 0.85
C GLY A 72 0.74 -11.43 -0.51
N TYR A 73 1.23 -10.24 -0.83
CA TYR A 73 0.96 -9.53 -2.06
C TYR A 73 2.25 -8.86 -2.56
N TYR A 74 2.36 -8.62 -3.85
CA TYR A 74 3.47 -7.88 -4.45
C TYR A 74 2.92 -6.70 -5.23
N LEU A 75 3.04 -5.50 -4.66
CA LEU A 75 2.83 -4.26 -5.38
C LEU A 75 4.11 -3.95 -6.16
N MET A 76 4.14 -4.33 -7.44
CA MET A 76 5.36 -4.36 -8.24
C MET A 76 6.43 -5.21 -7.55
N THR A 77 7.58 -4.63 -7.20
CA THR A 77 8.65 -5.33 -6.47
C THR A 77 8.51 -5.20 -4.95
N THR A 78 7.53 -4.47 -4.44
CA THR A 78 7.35 -4.25 -3.01
C THR A 78 6.46 -5.34 -2.39
N PRO A 79 6.96 -6.13 -1.43
CA PRO A 79 6.12 -7.07 -0.69
C PRO A 79 5.15 -6.31 0.22
N VAL A 80 3.86 -6.64 0.13
CA VAL A 80 2.76 -6.07 0.92
C VAL A 80 1.99 -7.20 1.62
N LEU A 81 1.59 -6.99 2.87
CA LEU A 81 0.78 -7.95 3.62
C LEU A 81 -0.67 -7.48 3.67
N ILE A 82 -1.60 -8.27 3.13
CA ILE A 82 -3.03 -8.02 3.20
C ILE A 82 -3.58 -8.71 4.44
N LEU A 83 -4.10 -7.94 5.39
CA LEU A 83 -4.70 -8.46 6.62
C LEU A 83 -6.17 -8.78 6.40
N ARG A 84 -6.61 -9.94 6.89
CA ARG A 84 -8.01 -10.39 6.80
C ARG A 84 -8.64 -10.56 8.18
N ASP A 85 -7.84 -10.92 9.18
CA ASP A 85 -8.30 -11.10 10.55
C ASP A 85 -8.53 -9.74 11.25
N PRO A 86 -9.74 -9.46 11.75
CA PRO A 86 -10.05 -8.24 12.49
C PRO A 86 -9.16 -8.00 13.72
N GLN A 87 -8.68 -9.06 14.38
CA GLN A 87 -7.76 -8.93 15.50
C GLN A 87 -6.40 -8.37 15.02
N LEU A 88 -5.87 -8.87 13.91
CA LEU A 88 -4.63 -8.35 13.32
C LEU A 88 -4.80 -6.91 12.83
N VAL A 89 -5.96 -6.60 12.22
CA VAL A 89 -6.29 -5.22 11.82
C VAL A 89 -6.32 -4.29 13.03
N LYS A 90 -6.92 -4.72 14.15
CA LYS A 90 -6.92 -3.95 15.41
C LYS A 90 -5.51 -3.75 15.95
N HIS A 91 -4.66 -4.77 15.90
CA HIS A 91 -3.26 -4.64 16.30
C HIS A 91 -2.55 -3.56 15.48
N VAL A 92 -2.61 -3.63 14.16
CA VAL A 92 -1.93 -2.69 13.27
C VAL A 92 -2.48 -1.27 13.38
N LEU A 93 -3.81 -1.10 13.42
CA LEU A 93 -4.44 0.22 13.38
C LEU A 93 -4.58 0.90 14.74
N VAL A 94 -4.54 0.13 15.85
CA VAL A 94 -4.83 0.64 17.20
C VAL A 94 -3.74 0.28 18.19
N SER A 95 -3.57 -1.01 18.51
CA SER A 95 -2.73 -1.43 19.63
C SER A 95 -1.26 -1.09 19.42
N ASP A 96 -0.76 -1.34 18.21
CA ASP A 96 0.65 -1.24 17.84
C ASP A 96 0.87 -0.08 16.85
N PHE A 97 -0.02 0.91 16.83
CA PHE A 97 -0.03 2.03 15.88
C PHE A 97 1.33 2.75 15.79
N ASN A 98 2.09 2.84 16.88
CA ASN A 98 3.41 3.47 16.86
C ASN A 98 4.38 2.79 15.87
N HIS A 99 4.29 1.47 15.70
CA HIS A 99 5.09 0.71 14.72
C HIS A 99 4.54 0.83 13.29
N PHE A 100 3.24 1.15 13.15
CA PHE A 100 2.52 1.21 11.87
C PHE A 100 2.01 2.63 11.56
N SER A 101 2.72 3.65 12.04
CA SER A 101 2.32 5.04 11.91
C SER A 101 2.56 5.62 10.51
N SER A 102 3.45 4.98 9.74
CA SER A 102 3.72 5.30 8.34
C SER A 102 2.65 4.70 7.42
N ARG A 103 2.21 5.48 6.44
CA ARG A 103 1.12 5.16 5.51
C ARG A 103 1.66 4.73 4.14
N ASN A 104 2.87 5.17 3.76
CA ASN A 104 3.57 4.80 2.52
C ASN A 104 2.70 4.95 1.25
N VAL A 105 1.75 5.90 1.24
CA VAL A 105 0.81 6.08 0.11
C VAL A 105 1.50 6.79 -1.05
N PHE A 106 2.43 7.70 -0.74
CA PHE A 106 3.24 8.42 -1.71
C PHE A 106 4.69 8.51 -1.19
N PRO A 107 5.71 8.53 -2.07
CA PRO A 107 7.03 8.97 -1.66
C PRO A 107 6.89 10.42 -1.18
N MET A 108 6.96 10.62 0.14
CA MET A 108 7.07 11.95 0.72
C MET A 108 8.52 12.37 0.55
N ASP A 109 8.89 12.79 -0.66
CA ASP A 109 10.15 13.49 -0.90
C ASP A 109 10.20 14.78 -0.07
N ASP A 110 11.38 15.40 0.07
CA ASP A 110 11.58 16.64 0.85
C ASP A 110 10.70 17.82 0.38
N HIS A 111 10.11 17.71 -0.81
CA HIS A 111 9.17 18.67 -1.39
C HIS A 111 7.87 17.98 -1.85
N PRO A 112 7.01 17.49 -0.93
CA PRO A 112 5.77 16.89 -1.36
C PRO A 112 4.88 18.01 -1.91
N GLU A 113 4.28 17.73 -3.07
CA GLU A 113 3.25 18.56 -3.70
C GLU A 113 2.34 19.16 -2.62
N PRO A 114 2.14 20.49 -2.56
CA PRO A 114 1.49 21.13 -1.40
C PRO A 114 0.12 20.54 -1.03
N LEU A 115 -0.64 20.06 -2.03
CA LEU A 115 -1.93 19.40 -1.83
C LEU A 115 -1.82 18.03 -1.12
N LEU A 116 -0.67 17.37 -1.23
CA LEU A 116 -0.36 16.14 -0.51
C LEU A 116 0.08 16.41 0.94
N LYS A 117 0.16 17.65 1.43
CA LYS A 117 0.39 17.96 2.86
C LYS A 117 -0.94 18.03 3.62
N ASN A 118 -1.64 16.90 3.71
CA ASN A 118 -2.94 16.81 4.38
C ASN A 118 -2.99 15.64 5.38
N LEU A 119 -4.09 15.52 6.13
CA LEU A 119 -4.24 14.53 7.21
C LEU A 119 -4.22 13.07 6.72
N PHE A 120 -4.58 12.81 5.46
CA PHE A 120 -4.65 11.46 4.90
C PHE A 120 -3.29 10.93 4.47
N THR A 121 -2.38 11.83 4.11
CA THR A 121 -1.08 11.51 3.53
C THR A 121 0.08 11.79 4.48
N SER A 122 -0.06 12.76 5.40
CA SER A 122 0.97 13.07 6.40
C SER A 122 1.19 11.91 7.37
N GLU A 123 2.42 11.82 7.88
CA GLU A 123 2.87 10.76 8.79
C GLU A 123 3.52 11.36 10.06
N GLY A 124 3.78 10.52 11.05
CA GLY A 124 4.52 10.90 12.25
C GLY A 124 3.94 12.11 13.01
N ASP A 125 4.82 13.02 13.43
CA ASP A 125 4.43 14.16 14.26
C ASP A 125 3.64 15.23 13.50
N LEU A 126 3.90 15.38 12.19
CA LEU A 126 3.09 16.26 11.35
C LEU A 126 1.63 15.81 11.32
N TRP A 127 1.40 14.50 11.15
CA TRP A 127 0.06 13.93 11.21
C TRP A 127 -0.61 14.17 12.57
N LYS A 128 0.11 13.96 13.68
CA LYS A 128 -0.40 14.22 15.04
C LYS A 128 -0.83 15.68 15.20
N LEU A 129 0.01 16.61 14.77
CA LEU A 129 -0.25 18.05 14.85
C LEU A 129 -1.45 18.46 14.01
N LEU A 130 -1.53 18.00 12.75
CA LEU A 130 -2.68 18.27 11.88
C LEU A 130 -3.97 17.71 12.48
N ARG A 131 -3.94 16.48 13.00
CA ARG A 131 -5.09 15.85 13.66
C ARG A 131 -5.57 16.67 14.85
N GLN A 132 -4.65 17.09 15.72
CA GLN A 132 -4.98 17.89 16.90
C GLN A 132 -5.64 19.22 16.51
N ARG A 133 -5.17 19.88 15.45
CA ARG A 133 -5.75 21.14 14.97
C ARG A 133 -7.12 20.97 14.31
N MET A 134 -7.34 19.87 13.59
CA MET A 134 -8.61 19.62 12.89
C MET A 134 -9.72 19.08 13.79
N THR A 135 -9.39 18.27 14.81
CA THR A 135 -10.39 17.59 15.65
C THR A 135 -11.45 18.53 16.26
N PRO A 136 -11.12 19.74 16.77
CA PRO A 136 -12.11 20.65 17.35
C PRO A 136 -13.22 21.11 16.39
N ALA A 137 -12.95 21.15 15.08
CA ALA A 137 -13.94 21.53 14.07
C ALA A 137 -15.04 20.48 13.89
N PHE A 138 -14.77 19.23 14.23
CA PHE A 138 -15.68 18.09 14.06
C PHE A 138 -16.32 17.63 15.37
N THR A 139 -16.40 18.51 16.38
CA THR A 139 -17.15 18.22 17.60
C THR A 139 -18.65 18.12 17.31
N THR A 140 -19.38 17.32 18.10
CA THR A 140 -20.83 17.16 17.97
C THR A 140 -21.58 18.50 17.98
N GLY A 141 -21.14 19.48 18.78
CA GLY A 141 -21.74 20.82 18.81
C GLY A 141 -21.54 21.59 17.51
N LYS A 142 -20.33 21.57 16.93
CA LYS A 142 -20.04 22.21 15.64
C LYS A 142 -20.81 21.53 14.50
N LEU A 143 -20.86 20.20 14.48
CA LEU A 143 -21.63 19.44 13.49
C LEU A 143 -23.12 19.76 13.55
N LYS A 144 -23.72 19.84 14.75
CA LYS A 144 -25.12 20.26 14.92
C LYS A 144 -25.35 21.69 14.42
N ALA A 145 -24.42 22.61 14.69
CA ALA A 145 -24.51 23.98 14.20
C ALA A 145 -24.37 24.10 12.67
N MET A 146 -23.65 23.18 12.02
CA MET A 146 -23.54 23.11 10.56
C MET A 146 -24.75 22.45 9.89
N PHE A 147 -25.51 21.62 10.61
CA PHE A 147 -26.62 20.86 10.06
C PHE A 147 -27.65 21.71 9.28
N PRO A 148 -28.08 22.90 9.77
CA PRO A 148 -28.97 23.76 9.00
C PRO A 148 -28.40 24.17 7.64
N LEU A 149 -27.09 24.41 7.51
CA LEU A 149 -26.45 24.79 6.25
C LEU A 149 -26.44 23.65 5.23
N ILE A 150 -26.44 22.41 5.70
CA ILE A 150 -26.43 21.21 4.85
C ILE A 150 -27.84 20.91 4.33
N VAL A 151 -28.85 21.09 5.19
CA VAL A 151 -30.25 20.73 4.89
C VAL A 151 -31.04 21.89 4.30
N ALA A 152 -30.63 23.15 4.48
CA ALA A 152 -31.34 24.32 3.98
C ALA A 152 -31.22 24.53 2.46
N ARG A 153 -31.22 23.45 1.68
CA ARG A 153 -31.26 23.49 0.22
C ARG A 153 -32.53 22.86 -0.31
#